data_AF-A0A0F9UEF3-F1
#
_entry.id   AF-A0A0F9UEF3-F1
#
_cell.length_a   1.000
_cell.length_b   1.000
_cell.length_c   1.000
_cell.angle_alpha   90.00
_cell.angle_beta   90.00
_cell.angle_gamma   90.00
#
_symmetry.space_group_name_H-M   'P 1'
#
loop_
_entity.id
_entity.type
_entity.pdbx_description
1 polymer ?
#
loop_
_entity_poly.entity_id
_entity_poly.type
_entity_poly.pdbx_seq_one_letter_code
_entity_poly.pdbx_strand_id
1 'polypeptide(L)'
;MILISERKKIYEKLYPKTKKGSFMRYGKRDLKGKLTIKTETDFIDKKKSFVKDTSIKTGISETVIKEDLKIAKDLIPELVKELKNTSIKNSKKNLKRISKAPPIIQEEAIRTMKMMEIEGIPIKNLEQVRLKVIENREFKKQPILLKKENMILKKEKKE
;
A
#
# COMPACT_ATOMS: atom_id res chain seq x y z
N MET A 1 5.95 3.09 -10.80
CA MET A 1 4.72 2.54 -10.19
C MET A 1 4.35 3.21 -8.87
N ILE A 2 5.19 3.16 -7.83
CA ILE A 2 4.88 3.62 -6.46
C ILE A 2 4.44 5.09 -6.36
N LEU A 3 5.02 5.97 -7.19
CA LEU A 3 4.77 7.42 -7.17
C LEU A 3 3.39 7.85 -7.72
N ILE A 4 2.55 6.91 -8.13
CA ILE A 4 1.29 7.22 -8.80
C ILE A 4 0.26 7.88 -7.85
N SER A 5 0.34 7.58 -6.55
CA SER A 5 -0.50 8.22 -5.52
C SER A 5 -0.15 9.69 -5.32
N GLU A 6 1.13 10.04 -5.33
CA GLU A 6 1.61 11.42 -5.23
C GLU A 6 1.23 12.23 -6.47
N ARG A 7 1.42 11.64 -7.66
CA ARG A 7 0.99 12.26 -8.93
C ARG A 7 -0.52 12.52 -8.94
N LYS A 8 -1.32 11.57 -8.43
CA LYS A 8 -2.77 11.75 -8.30
C LYS A 8 -3.11 12.90 -7.35
N LYS A 9 -2.43 13.02 -6.21
CA LYS A 9 -2.65 14.14 -5.27
C LYS A 9 -2.36 15.49 -5.91
N ILE A 10 -1.28 15.61 -6.69
CA ILE A 10 -0.94 16.83 -7.43
C ILE A 10 -2.02 17.12 -8.49
N TYR A 11 -2.45 16.09 -9.23
CA TYR A 11 -3.50 16.21 -10.24
C TYR A 11 -4.82 16.70 -9.63
N GLU A 12 -5.26 16.13 -8.51
CA GLU A 12 -6.49 16.54 -7.84
C GLU A 12 -6.40 17.95 -7.24
N LYS A 13 -5.20 18.46 -6.93
CA LYS A 13 -5.00 19.88 -6.55
C LYS A 13 -5.17 20.81 -7.75
N LEU A 14 -4.64 20.43 -8.92
CA LEU A 14 -4.77 21.21 -10.16
C LEU A 14 -6.20 21.16 -10.72
N TYR A 15 -6.86 20.01 -10.58
CA TYR A 15 -8.20 19.75 -11.08
C TYR A 15 -9.13 19.29 -9.95
N PRO A 16 -9.53 20.17 -9.03
CA PRO A 16 -10.33 19.81 -7.84
C PRO A 16 -11.66 19.13 -8.20
N LYS A 17 -12.26 19.52 -9.32
CA LYS A 17 -13.48 18.93 -9.89
C LYS A 17 -13.33 17.44 -10.25
N THR A 18 -12.13 16.88 -10.26
CA THR A 18 -11.87 15.47 -10.61
C THR A 18 -11.79 14.56 -9.38
N LYS A 19 -11.73 15.16 -8.18
CA LYS A 19 -11.67 14.46 -6.90
C LYS A 19 -13.00 13.77 -6.62
N LYS A 20 -12.94 12.50 -6.19
CA LYS A 20 -14.13 11.73 -5.82
C LYS A 20 -14.87 12.45 -4.68
N GLY A 21 -16.14 12.79 -4.91
CA GLY A 21 -16.99 13.48 -3.94
C GLY A 21 -17.03 15.01 -4.05
N SER A 22 -16.29 15.60 -4.99
CA SER A 22 -16.33 17.06 -5.26
C SER A 22 -17.59 17.52 -6.02
N PHE A 23 -18.46 16.59 -6.42
CA PHE A 23 -19.56 16.88 -7.34
C PHE A 23 -20.83 17.28 -6.58
N MET A 24 -21.41 18.39 -7.00
CA MET A 24 -22.78 18.72 -6.65
C MET A 24 -23.71 17.68 -7.31
N ARG A 25 -24.59 17.07 -6.52
CA ARG A 25 -25.61 16.14 -7.05
C ARG A 25 -26.81 16.98 -7.45
N TYR A 26 -27.14 17.01 -8.73
CA TYR A 26 -28.35 17.65 -9.20
C TYR A 26 -29.41 16.57 -9.44
N GLY A 27 -30.45 16.57 -8.62
CA GLY A 27 -31.63 15.74 -8.85
C GLY A 27 -32.53 16.40 -9.88
N LYS A 28 -32.80 15.73 -11.00
CA LYS A 28 -33.90 16.09 -11.90
C LYS A 28 -34.95 14.97 -11.84
N ARG A 29 -36.20 15.32 -11.55
CA ARG A 29 -37.32 14.41 -11.77
C ARG A 29 -37.66 14.41 -13.25
N ASP A 30 -37.79 13.23 -13.84
CA ASP A 30 -38.35 13.13 -15.20
C ASP A 30 -39.87 13.40 -15.18
N LEU A 31 -40.49 13.51 -16.36
CA LEU A 31 -41.94 13.74 -16.50
C LEU A 31 -42.81 12.63 -15.86
N LYS A 32 -42.20 11.48 -15.52
CA LYS A 32 -42.85 10.35 -14.83
C LYS A 32 -42.56 10.33 -13.32
N GLY A 33 -41.93 11.38 -12.78
CA GLY A 33 -41.65 11.53 -11.35
C GLY A 33 -40.45 10.74 -10.83
N LYS A 34 -39.72 10.01 -11.70
CA LYS A 34 -38.53 9.25 -11.32
C LYS A 34 -37.36 10.21 -11.10
N LEU A 35 -36.75 10.13 -9.91
CA LEU A 35 -35.58 10.93 -9.58
C LEU A 35 -34.36 10.41 -10.33
N THR A 36 -33.92 11.14 -11.34
CA THR A 36 -32.61 10.94 -11.96
C THR A 36 -31.59 11.82 -11.23
N ILE A 37 -30.66 11.18 -10.54
CA ILE A 37 -29.54 11.86 -9.88
C ILE A 37 -28.43 11.97 -10.93
N LYS A 38 -28.27 13.15 -11.53
CA LYS A 38 -27.12 13.43 -12.39
C LYS A 38 -26.02 14.01 -11.51
N THR A 39 -24.89 13.34 -11.47
CA THR A 39 -23.68 13.91 -10.91
C THR A 39 -23.02 14.78 -11.98
N GLU A 40 -22.35 15.85 -11.59
CA GLU A 40 -21.51 16.65 -12.51
C GLU A 40 -20.53 15.78 -13.32
N THR A 41 -20.20 14.56 -12.88
CA THR A 41 -19.44 13.57 -13.66
C THR A 41 -20.02 13.26 -15.04
N ASP A 42 -21.33 13.40 -15.23
CA ASP A 42 -21.98 13.18 -16.53
C ASP A 42 -21.68 14.33 -17.50
N PHE A 43 -21.32 15.51 -16.96
CA PHE A 43 -20.93 16.72 -17.70
C PHE A 43 -19.41 16.96 -17.71
N ILE A 44 -18.68 16.37 -16.76
CA ILE A 44 -17.23 16.38 -16.72
C ILE A 44 -16.76 15.43 -17.82
N ASP A 45 -16.22 16.00 -18.90
CA ASP A 45 -15.60 15.27 -20.00
C ASP A 45 -14.92 14.00 -19.50
N LYS A 46 -15.24 12.85 -20.11
CA LYS A 46 -14.57 11.58 -19.79
C LYS A 46 -13.03 11.70 -19.83
N LYS A 47 -12.46 12.75 -20.44
CA LYS A 47 -11.04 13.11 -20.45
C LYS A 47 -10.47 13.65 -19.12
N LYS A 48 -11.28 14.04 -18.14
CA LYS A 48 -10.83 14.72 -16.89
C LYS A 48 -10.54 13.77 -15.71
N SER A 49 -10.58 12.45 -15.88
CA SER A 49 -10.15 11.53 -14.82
C SER A 49 -8.63 11.37 -14.85
N PHE A 50 -7.96 11.49 -13.68
CA PHE A 50 -6.53 11.23 -13.55
C PHE A 50 -6.12 9.92 -14.22
N VAL A 51 -6.90 8.85 -14.02
CA VAL A 51 -6.61 7.51 -14.56
C VAL A 51 -6.63 7.52 -16.09
N LYS A 52 -7.63 8.18 -16.69
CA LYS A 52 -7.79 8.20 -18.14
C LYS A 52 -6.78 9.13 -18.79
N ASP A 53 -6.54 10.30 -18.22
CA ASP A 53 -5.52 11.24 -18.70
C ASP A 53 -4.12 10.64 -18.60
N THR A 54 -3.79 9.98 -17.48
CA THR A 54 -2.52 9.26 -17.35
C THR A 54 -2.41 8.09 -18.32
N SER A 55 -3.48 7.34 -18.54
CA SER A 55 -3.51 6.24 -19.52
C SER A 55 -3.17 6.71 -20.93
N ILE A 56 -3.81 7.79 -21.37
CA ILE A 56 -3.55 8.42 -22.68
C ILE A 56 -2.10 8.94 -22.76
N LYS A 57 -1.61 9.62 -21.72
CA LYS A 57 -0.27 10.21 -21.71
C LYS A 57 0.86 9.19 -21.63
N THR A 58 0.66 8.08 -20.92
CA THR A 58 1.71 7.07 -20.72
C THR A 58 1.56 5.85 -21.61
N GLY A 59 0.46 5.73 -22.38
CA GLY A 59 0.14 4.55 -23.17
C GLY A 59 -0.16 3.28 -22.34
N ILE A 60 -0.32 3.42 -21.02
CA ILE A 60 -0.57 2.30 -20.10
C ILE A 60 -2.08 2.15 -19.95
N SER A 61 -2.61 0.93 -19.92
CA SER A 61 -4.06 0.73 -19.79
C SER A 61 -4.61 1.29 -18.47
N GLU A 62 -5.84 1.82 -18.51
CA GLU A 62 -6.51 2.35 -17.31
C GLU A 62 -6.57 1.33 -16.17
N THR A 63 -6.74 0.05 -16.49
CA THR A 63 -6.78 -1.05 -15.52
C THR A 63 -5.48 -1.15 -14.74
N VAL A 64 -4.34 -1.09 -15.43
CA VAL A 64 -3.02 -1.14 -14.78
C VAL A 64 -2.83 0.06 -13.86
N ILE A 65 -3.23 1.26 -14.30
CA ILE A 65 -3.14 2.48 -13.50
C ILE A 65 -4.02 2.40 -12.25
N LYS A 66 -5.25 1.85 -12.36
CA LYS A 66 -6.13 1.62 -11.21
C LYS A 66 -5.53 0.64 -10.21
N GLU A 67 -4.94 -0.45 -10.70
CA GLU A 67 -4.25 -1.42 -9.84
C GLU A 67 -3.06 -0.79 -9.11
N ASP A 68 -2.24 -0.03 -9.84
CA ASP A 68 -1.07 0.65 -9.28
C ASP A 68 -1.49 1.67 -8.22
N LEU A 69 -2.59 2.40 -8.43
CA LEU A 69 -3.19 3.29 -7.44
C LEU A 69 -3.67 2.55 -6.20
N LYS A 70 -4.26 1.35 -6.36
CA LYS A 70 -4.70 0.52 -5.23
C LYS A 70 -3.50 0.05 -4.41
N ILE A 71 -2.48 -0.50 -5.08
CA ILE A 71 -1.24 -0.95 -4.43
C ILE A 71 -0.57 0.22 -3.70
N ALA A 72 -0.46 1.38 -4.34
CA ALA A 72 0.13 2.56 -3.70
C ALA A 72 -0.71 3.13 -2.55
N LYS A 73 -2.02 2.86 -2.49
CA LYS A 73 -2.90 3.27 -1.39
C LYS A 73 -2.77 2.34 -0.18
N ASP A 74 -2.59 1.05 -0.42
CA ASP A 74 -2.52 0.02 0.63
C ASP A 74 -1.12 -0.10 1.27
N LEU A 75 -0.12 0.62 0.73
CA LEU A 75 1.22 0.73 1.29
C LEU A 75 1.32 1.86 2.33
N ILE A 76 2.04 1.61 3.42
CA ILE A 76 2.35 2.63 4.43
C ILE A 76 3.20 3.76 3.80
N PRO A 77 2.92 5.05 4.09
CA PRO A 77 3.67 6.17 3.53
C PRO A 77 5.18 6.14 3.78
N GLU A 78 5.62 5.61 4.92
CA GLU A 78 7.04 5.44 5.26
C GLU A 78 7.71 4.42 4.34
N LEU A 79 7.08 3.26 4.17
CA LEU A 79 7.53 2.22 3.24
C LEU A 79 7.61 2.76 1.80
N VAL A 80 6.66 3.60 1.38
CA VAL A 80 6.67 4.25 0.06
C VAL A 80 7.92 5.11 -0.13
N LYS A 81 8.37 5.86 0.88
CA LYS A 81 9.57 6.71 0.80
C LYS A 81 10.83 5.87 0.64
N GLU A 82 10.94 4.80 1.41
CA GLU A 82 12.12 3.93 1.40
C GLU A 82 12.20 3.14 0.09
N LEU A 83 11.08 2.58 -0.36
CA LEU A 83 11.03 1.83 -1.61
C LEU A 83 11.39 2.67 -2.84
N LYS A 84 11.32 4.02 -2.79
CA LYS A 84 11.68 4.90 -3.93
C LYS A 84 13.13 4.77 -4.37
N ASN A 85 14.03 4.39 -3.45
CA ASN A 85 15.47 4.28 -3.71
C ASN A 85 15.91 2.83 -3.94
N THR A 86 15.03 1.86 -3.66
CA THR A 86 15.32 0.43 -3.85
C THR A 86 15.03 -0.05 -5.28
N SER A 87 15.67 -1.16 -5.67
CA SER A 87 15.38 -1.88 -6.92
C SER A 87 13.93 -2.43 -7.00
N ILE A 88 13.24 -2.55 -5.86
CA ILE A 88 11.87 -3.07 -5.75
C ILE A 88 10.83 -2.07 -6.28
N LYS A 89 11.19 -0.79 -6.43
CA LYS A 89 10.31 0.31 -6.88
C LYS A 89 9.50 -0.01 -8.14
N ASN A 90 10.08 -0.80 -9.04
CA ASN A 90 9.50 -1.14 -10.33
C ASN A 90 8.89 -2.55 -10.37
N SER A 91 9.06 -3.36 -9.31
CA SER A 91 8.55 -4.73 -9.25
C SER A 91 7.09 -4.77 -8.78
N LYS A 92 6.16 -4.76 -9.75
CA LYS A 92 4.72 -4.84 -9.47
C LYS A 92 4.32 -6.05 -8.64
N LYS A 93 4.93 -7.21 -8.90
CA LYS A 93 4.66 -8.47 -8.17
C LYS A 93 5.02 -8.34 -6.69
N ASN A 94 6.18 -7.79 -6.39
CA ASN A 94 6.66 -7.64 -5.01
C ASN A 94 5.83 -6.59 -4.25
N LEU A 95 5.55 -5.45 -4.89
CA LEU A 95 4.75 -4.39 -4.30
C LEU A 95 3.32 -4.84 -3.99
N LYS A 96 2.69 -5.60 -4.90
CA LYS A 96 1.35 -6.17 -4.68
C LYS A 96 1.32 -7.17 -3.52
N ARG A 97 2.41 -7.89 -3.25
CA ARG A 97 2.51 -8.80 -2.11
C ARG A 97 2.66 -8.01 -0.81
N ILE A 98 3.52 -6.99 -0.79
CA ILE A 98 3.73 -6.16 0.40
C ILE A 98 2.46 -5.38 0.75
N SER A 99 1.78 -4.80 -0.24
CA SER A 99 0.57 -4.00 -0.02
C SER A 99 -0.61 -4.81 0.54
N LYS A 100 -0.60 -6.14 0.36
CA LYS A 100 -1.61 -7.05 0.94
C LYS A 100 -1.29 -7.45 2.39
N ALA A 101 -0.06 -7.21 2.85
CA ALA A 101 0.34 -7.57 4.20
C ALA A 101 -0.25 -6.57 5.21
N PRO A 102 -0.58 -7.02 6.44
CA PRO A 102 -1.00 -6.13 7.51
C PRO A 102 0.11 -5.12 7.87
N PRO A 103 -0.25 -3.94 8.42
CA PRO A 103 0.69 -2.84 8.65
C PRO A 103 1.94 -3.24 9.44
N ILE A 104 1.79 -4.06 10.48
CA ILE A 104 2.90 -4.57 11.31
C ILE A 104 3.95 -5.30 10.46
N ILE A 105 3.51 -6.10 9.48
CA ILE A 105 4.42 -6.84 8.60
C ILE A 105 5.06 -5.90 7.58
N GLN A 106 4.36 -4.85 7.16
CA GLN A 106 4.95 -3.82 6.29
C GLN A 106 6.05 -3.03 7.02
N GLU A 107 5.90 -2.73 8.31
CA GLU A 107 6.92 -2.09 9.14
C GLU A 107 8.14 -2.98 9.38
N GLU A 108 7.93 -4.29 9.57
CA GLU A 108 9.04 -5.24 9.67
C GLU A 108 9.76 -5.38 8.33
N ALA A 109 9.04 -5.29 7.20
CA ALA A 109 9.65 -5.24 5.87
C ALA A 109 10.56 -4.01 5.70
N ILE A 110 10.16 -2.84 6.22
CA ILE A 110 11.03 -1.64 6.28
C ILE A 110 12.34 -1.94 7.02
N ARG A 111 12.24 -2.48 8.24
CA ARG A 111 13.41 -2.74 9.10
C ARG A 111 14.38 -3.72 8.45
N THR A 112 13.84 -4.79 7.87
CA THR A 112 14.64 -5.80 7.18
C THR A 112 15.25 -5.28 5.89
N MET A 113 14.53 -4.47 5.11
CA MET A 113 15.10 -3.83 3.92
C MET A 113 16.29 -2.93 4.28
N LYS A 114 16.17 -2.12 5.34
CA LYS A 114 17.29 -1.32 5.85
C LYS A 114 18.48 -2.17 6.25
N MET A 115 18.26 -3.24 7.02
CA MET A 115 19.33 -4.16 7.41
C MET A 115 20.01 -4.80 6.19
N MET A 116 19.23 -5.30 5.23
CA MET A 116 19.76 -5.95 4.02
C MET A 116 20.51 -4.98 3.10
N GLU A 117 20.06 -3.72 3.01
CA GLU A 117 20.73 -2.68 2.21
C GLU A 117 22.06 -2.27 2.83
N ILE A 118 22.15 -2.20 4.16
CA ILE A 118 23.42 -2.02 4.89
C ILE A 118 24.37 -3.21 4.63
N GLU A 119 23.84 -4.43 4.57
CA GLU A 119 24.60 -5.66 4.29
C GLU A 119 24.90 -5.87 2.79
N GLY A 120 24.40 -5.01 1.90
CA GLY A 120 24.59 -5.13 0.44
C GLY A 120 23.89 -6.33 -0.22
N ILE A 121 22.94 -6.97 0.48
CA ILE A 121 22.29 -8.21 0.01
C ILE A 121 21.14 -7.84 -0.94
N PRO A 122 21.12 -8.37 -2.19
CA PRO A 122 20.03 -8.08 -3.13
C PRO A 122 18.72 -8.72 -2.66
N ILE A 123 17.68 -7.89 -2.53
CA ILE A 123 16.34 -8.27 -2.05
C ILE A 123 15.58 -9.03 -3.14
N LYS A 124 16.05 -10.22 -3.52
CA LYS A 124 15.40 -11.04 -4.55
C LYS A 124 14.18 -11.78 -4.04
N ASN A 125 14.10 -12.10 -2.73
CA ASN A 125 13.03 -12.93 -2.18
C ASN A 125 12.38 -12.33 -0.92
N LEU A 126 11.18 -11.75 -1.05
CA LEU A 126 10.31 -11.38 0.08
C LEU A 126 9.95 -12.56 1.00
N GLU A 127 10.10 -13.80 0.51
CA GLU A 127 10.04 -15.01 1.34
C GLU A 127 11.20 -15.07 2.33
N GLN A 128 12.42 -14.65 1.96
CA GLN A 128 13.53 -14.56 2.92
C GLN A 128 13.28 -13.47 3.97
N VAL A 129 12.66 -12.35 3.58
CA VAL A 129 12.22 -11.33 4.54
C VAL A 129 11.17 -11.91 5.49
N ARG A 130 10.16 -12.61 4.96
CA ARG A 130 9.13 -13.29 5.78
C ARG A 130 9.74 -14.34 6.71
N LEU A 131 10.69 -15.15 6.23
CA LEU A 131 11.39 -16.18 7.01
C LEU A 131 12.26 -15.54 8.11
N LYS A 132 13.06 -14.51 7.80
CA LYS A 132 13.84 -13.76 8.81
C LYS A 132 12.96 -13.05 9.84
N VAL A 133 11.80 -12.53 9.43
CA VAL A 133 10.83 -11.93 10.35
C VAL A 133 10.23 -12.98 11.28
N ILE A 134 9.89 -14.17 10.77
CA ILE A 134 9.43 -15.29 11.59
C ILE A 134 10.55 -15.74 12.55
N GLU A 135 11.77 -15.97 12.06
CA GLU A 135 12.94 -16.28 12.89
C GLU A 135 13.16 -15.24 13.98
N ASN A 136 13.17 -13.95 13.66
CA ASN A 136 13.36 -12.89 14.66
C ASN A 136 12.25 -12.84 15.71
N ARG A 137 11.01 -13.22 15.38
CA ARG A 137 9.91 -13.35 16.34
C ARG A 137 10.05 -14.61 17.21
N GLU A 138 10.48 -15.72 16.63
CA GLU A 138 10.81 -16.97 17.35
C GLU A 138 11.98 -16.73 18.32
N PHE A 139 13.07 -16.08 17.87
CA PHE A 139 14.22 -15.70 18.68
C PHE A 139 13.85 -14.76 19.85
N LYS A 140 12.89 -13.85 19.68
CA LYS A 140 12.41 -13.01 20.80
C LYS A 140 11.56 -13.77 21.82
N LYS A 141 10.90 -14.87 21.44
CA LYS A 141 10.13 -15.72 22.36
C LYS A 141 11.03 -16.66 23.17
N GLN A 142 12.11 -17.18 22.57
CA GLN A 142 13.04 -18.11 23.21
C GLN A 142 13.58 -17.66 24.59
N PRO A 143 14.05 -16.42 24.80
CA PRO A 143 14.54 -15.99 26.13
C PRO A 143 13.42 -15.83 27.17
N ILE A 144 12.17 -15.59 26.73
CA ILE A 144 11.01 -15.46 27.62
C ILE A 144 10.55 -16.85 28.08
N LEU A 145 10.61 -17.83 27.18
CA LEU A 145 10.32 -19.24 27.48
C LEU A 145 11.39 -19.82 28.42
N LEU A 146 12.68 -19.60 28.15
CA LEU A 146 13.76 -19.98 29.06
C LEU A 146 13.63 -19.34 30.45
N LYS A 147 13.20 -18.06 30.53
CA LYS A 147 12.96 -17.42 31.83
C LYS A 147 11.79 -18.05 32.60
N LYS A 148 10.71 -18.45 31.90
CA LYS A 148 9.58 -19.14 32.53
C LYS A 148 9.96 -20.53 33.00
N GLU A 149 10.65 -21.32 32.18
CA GLU A 149 11.12 -22.67 32.55
C GLU A 149 12.06 -22.63 33.76
N ASN A 150 13.03 -21.71 33.77
CA ASN A 150 13.93 -21.53 34.91
C ASN A 150 13.22 -21.04 36.18
N MET A 151 12.09 -20.35 36.06
CA MET A 151 11.27 -19.91 37.20
C MET A 151 10.40 -21.05 37.75
N ILE A 152 9.93 -21.96 36.88
CA ILE A 152 9.19 -23.17 37.27
C ILE A 152 10.13 -24.15 37.98
N LEU A 153 11.30 -24.42 37.41
CA LEU A 153 12.34 -25.28 38.01
C LEU A 153 12.85 -24.76 39.37
N LYS A 154 12.82 -23.43 39.59
CA LYS A 154 13.16 -22.83 40.90
C LYS A 154 12.05 -22.93 41.93
N LYS A 155 10.79 -23.14 41.51
CA LYS A 155 9.65 -23.38 42.41
C LYS A 155 9.60 -24.84 42.84
N GLU A 156 9.86 -25.76 41.92
CA GLU A 156 9.88 -27.22 42.20
C GLU A 156 11.07 -27.65 43.08
N LYS A 157 12.16 -26.88 43.13
CA LYS A 157 13.31 -27.14 44.03
C LYS A 157 13.18 -26.50 45.42
N LYS A 158 12.04 -25.88 45.73
CA LYS A 158 11.77 -25.20 47.02
C LYS A 158 10.64 -25.85 47.83
N GLU A 159 10.07 -26.93 47.32
CA GLU A 159 9.22 -27.89 48.06
C GLU A 159 10.04 -29.15 48.36
#